data_AF-A0A268QUN7-F1
#
_entry.id   AF-A0A268QUN7-F1
#
_cell.length_a   1.000
_cell.length_b   1.000
_cell.length_c   1.000
_cell.angle_alpha   90.00
_cell.angle_beta   90.00
_cell.angle_gamma   90.00
#
_symmetry.space_group_name_H-M   'P 1'
#
loop_
_entity.id
_entity.type
_entity.pdbx_description
1 polymer ?
#
loop_
_entity_poly.entity_id
_entity_poly.type
_entity_poly.pdbx_seq_one_letter_code
_entity_poly.pdbx_strand_id
1 'polypeptide(L)' 'VDLKRDVTIEEVNTAFAAASQGSLHGILDITDEPLVSIDFNTNEHSAIIDGLSTMVIGTSKVKVLAWYDNE' A
#
# COMPACT_ATOMS: atom_id res chain seq x y z
N VAL A 1 -11.25 -4.91 2.94
CA VAL A 1 -11.71 -4.26 4.20
C VAL A 1 -12.91 -3.39 3.88
N ASP A 2 -13.97 -3.46 4.67
CA ASP A 2 -15.13 -2.55 4.54
C ASP A 2 -14.91 -1.27 5.37
N LEU A 3 -15.08 -0.11 4.75
CA LEU A 3 -14.91 1.20 5.37
C LEU A 3 -16.25 1.84 5.73
N LYS A 4 -16.23 2.75 6.71
CA LYS A 4 -17.43 3.46 7.20
C LYS A 4 -17.85 4.65 6.32
N ARG A 5 -17.06 4.98 5.32
CA ARG A 5 -17.30 6.09 4.38
C ARG A 5 -16.89 5.66 2.98
N ASP A 6 -17.40 6.38 1.99
CA ASP A 6 -16.96 6.25 0.62
C ASP A 6 -15.52 6.77 0.47
N VAL A 7 -14.76 6.14 -0.43
CA VAL A 7 -13.36 6.44 -0.71
C VAL A 7 -13.03 6.29 -2.19
N THR A 8 -11.97 6.94 -2.64
CA THR A 8 -11.36 6.70 -3.96
C THR A 8 -10.02 5.97 -3.83
N ILE A 9 -9.51 5.43 -4.94
CA ILE A 9 -8.19 4.79 -4.97
C ILE A 9 -7.10 5.80 -4.58
N GLU A 10 -7.20 7.03 -5.08
CA GLU A 10 -6.27 8.11 -4.79
C GLU A 10 -6.25 8.48 -3.31
N GLU A 11 -7.43 8.54 -2.66
CA GLU A 11 -7.51 8.78 -1.21
C GLU A 11 -6.82 7.67 -0.40
N VAL A 12 -6.99 6.41 -0.82
CA VAL A 12 -6.37 5.25 -0.16
C VAL A 12 -4.85 5.30 -0.32
N ASN A 13 -4.34 5.45 -1.55
CA ASN A 13 -2.90 5.48 -1.83
C ASN A 13 -2.26 6.71 -1.18
N THR A 14 -2.91 7.88 -1.20
CA THR A 14 -2.41 9.09 -0.53
C THR A 14 -2.30 8.89 0.97
N ALA A 15 -3.24 8.17 1.60
CA ALA A 15 -3.16 7.87 3.03
C ALA A 15 -1.97 6.96 3.37
N PHE A 16 -1.67 5.96 2.54
CA PHE A 16 -0.49 5.11 2.71
C PHE A 16 0.81 5.89 2.47
N ALA A 17 0.86 6.74 1.44
CA ALA A 17 2.02 7.59 1.16
C ALA A 17 2.29 8.59 2.29
N ALA A 18 1.25 9.21 2.83
CA ALA A 18 1.39 10.10 3.99
C ALA A 18 1.90 9.35 5.23
N ALA A 19 1.46 8.10 5.44
CA ALA A 19 1.92 7.27 6.54
C ALA A 19 3.39 6.83 6.36
N SER A 20 3.80 6.42 5.15
CA SER A 20 5.18 6.00 4.84
C SER A 20 6.19 7.15 4.95
N GLN A 21 5.78 8.38 4.65
CA GLN A 21 6.62 9.57 4.83
C GLN A 21 6.51 10.19 6.23
N GLY A 22 5.63 9.66 7.08
CA GLY A 22 5.30 10.24 8.38
C GLY A 22 5.53 9.26 9.52
N SER A 23 4.45 8.90 10.21
CA SER A 23 4.51 8.10 11.43
C SER A 23 5.06 6.68 11.24
N LEU A 24 5.09 6.16 10.02
CA LEU A 24 5.58 4.82 9.68
C LEU A 24 6.82 4.86 8.78
N HIS A 25 7.55 5.97 8.77
CA HIS A 25 8.80 6.08 8.02
C HIS A 25 9.80 4.99 8.42
N GLY A 26 10.35 4.29 7.41
CA GLY A 26 11.24 3.13 7.58
C GLY A 26 10.53 1.82 7.97
N ILE A 27 9.21 1.83 8.15
CA ILE A 27 8.40 0.65 8.49
C ILE A 27 7.45 0.28 7.35
N LEU A 28 6.78 1.29 6.79
CA LEU A 28 5.86 1.16 5.67
C LEU A 28 6.42 1.90 4.46
N ASP A 29 6.28 1.33 3.29
CA ASP A 29 6.49 2.02 2.02
C ASP A 29 5.29 1.83 1.06
N ILE A 30 5.25 2.59 -0.02
CA ILE A 30 4.29 2.46 -1.12
C ILE A 30 4.96 2.77 -2.45
N THR A 31 4.65 1.99 -3.48
CA THR A 31 5.17 2.18 -4.83
C THR A 31 4.06 2.15 -5.88
N ASP A 32 4.21 2.99 -6.90
CA ASP A 32 3.38 3.01 -8.11
C ASP A 32 4.16 2.47 -9.34
N GLU A 33 5.28 1.79 -9.10
CA GLU A 33 6.09 1.17 -10.14
C GLU A 33 5.58 -0.23 -10.50
N PRO A 34 5.66 -0.67 -11.77
CA PRO A 34 5.22 -2.00 -12.20
C PRO A 34 6.23 -3.08 -11.81
N LEU A 35 6.37 -3.34 -10.51
CA LEU A 35 7.33 -4.27 -9.93
C LEU A 35 6.76 -5.69 -9.75
N VAL A 36 7.67 -6.63 -9.50
CA VAL A 36 7.36 -8.03 -9.17
C VAL A 36 8.09 -8.45 -7.89
N SER A 37 7.82 -9.66 -7.39
CA SER A 37 8.25 -10.10 -6.06
C SER A 37 9.75 -9.95 -5.78
N ILE A 38 10.61 -10.23 -6.77
CA ILE A 38 12.07 -10.22 -6.59
C ILE A 38 12.63 -8.81 -6.37
N ASP A 39 11.89 -7.76 -6.80
CA ASP A 39 12.29 -6.37 -6.64
C ASP A 39 12.25 -5.92 -5.16
N PHE A 40 11.61 -6.71 -4.28
CA PHE A 40 11.49 -6.43 -2.85
C PHE A 40 12.42 -7.28 -1.98
N ASN A 41 13.23 -8.17 -2.57
CA ASN A 41 14.22 -8.91 -1.79
C ASN A 41 15.19 -7.95 -1.09
N THR A 42 15.55 -8.25 0.16
CA THR A 42 16.40 -7.44 1.04
C THR A 42 15.86 -6.04 1.34
N ASN A 43 14.58 -5.77 1.07
CA ASN A 43 13.94 -4.53 1.46
C ASN A 43 13.67 -4.54 2.97
N GLU A 44 14.09 -3.48 3.68
CA GLU A 44 14.02 -3.40 5.14
C GLU A 44 12.62 -3.05 5.68
N HIS A 45 11.70 -2.61 4.82
CA HIS A 45 10.34 -2.24 5.24
C HIS A 45 9.51 -3.48 5.60
N SER A 46 8.70 -3.36 6.65
CA SER A 46 7.80 -4.44 7.09
C SER A 46 6.64 -4.67 6.12
N ALA A 47 6.28 -3.66 5.32
CA ALA A 47 5.29 -3.76 4.26
C ALA A 47 5.53 -2.68 3.19
N ILE A 48 5.46 -3.07 1.92
CA ILE A 48 5.45 -2.16 0.78
C ILE A 48 4.12 -2.31 0.05
N ILE A 49 3.28 -1.27 0.09
CA ILE A 49 1.99 -1.27 -0.61
C ILE A 49 2.23 -1.16 -2.11
N ASP A 50 1.60 -2.05 -2.88
CA ASP A 50 1.52 -1.93 -4.33
C ASP A 50 0.33 -1.03 -4.69
N GLY A 51 0.64 0.23 -5.00
CA GLY A 51 -0.35 1.27 -5.28
C GLY A 51 -1.13 1.04 -6.57
N LEU A 52 -0.53 0.36 -7.56
CA LEU A 52 -1.20 -0.02 -8.82
C LEU A 52 -2.24 -1.12 -8.60
N SER A 53 -2.06 -1.95 -7.57
CA SER A 53 -2.96 -3.05 -7.20
C SER A 53 -4.11 -2.64 -6.27
N THR A 54 -4.14 -1.39 -5.79
CA THR A 54 -5.22 -0.88 -4.93
C THR A 54 -6.55 -0.84 -5.69
N MET A 55 -7.61 -1.36 -5.07
CA MET A 55 -8.95 -1.36 -5.66
C MET A 55 -10.02 -0.94 -4.65
N VAL A 56 -10.98 -0.15 -5.13
CA VAL A 56 -12.25 0.15 -4.44
C VAL A 56 -13.37 -0.63 -5.14
N ILE A 57 -14.06 -1.47 -4.39
CA ILE A 57 -15.19 -2.30 -4.82
C ILE A 57 -16.47 -1.65 -4.29
N GLY A 58 -17.37 -1.25 -5.19
CA GLY A 58 -18.48 -0.37 -4.82
C GLY A 58 -17.95 1.01 -4.46
N THR A 59 -18.30 1.52 -3.27
CA THR A 59 -17.84 2.84 -2.80
C THR A 59 -16.95 2.78 -1.55
N SER A 60 -17.01 1.70 -0.77
CA SER A 60 -16.39 1.65 0.56
C SER A 60 -15.64 0.35 0.89
N LYS A 61 -15.58 -0.63 -0.02
CA LYS A 61 -14.78 -1.86 0.19
C LYS A 61 -13.45 -1.74 -0.52
N VAL A 62 -12.35 -1.84 0.23
CA VAL A 62 -10.98 -1.70 -0.29
C VAL A 62 -10.26 -3.04 -0.31
N LYS A 63 -9.57 -3.33 -1.42
CA LYS A 63 -8.53 -4.36 -1.50
C LYS A 63 -7.18 -3.66 -1.70
N VAL A 64 -6.19 -4.07 -0.92
CA VAL A 64 -4.79 -3.64 -1.01
C VAL A 64 -3.91 -4.87 -1.11
N LEU A 65 -2.77 -4.73 -1.78
CA LEU A 65 -1.71 -5.73 -1.83
C LEU A 65 -0.46 -5.12 -1.19
N ALA A 66 0.23 -5.92 -0.37
CA ALA A 66 1.48 -5.52 0.25
C ALA A 66 2.53 -6.61 0.04
N TRP A 67 3.72 -6.19 -0.37
CA TRP A 67 4.92 -7.01 -0.41
C TRP A 67 5.68 -6.89 0.92
N TYR A 68 6.43 -7.93 1.26
CA TYR A 68 7.40 -7.92 2.34
C TYR A 68 8.44 -9.00 2.04
N ASP A 69 9.70 -8.72 2.35
CA ASP A 69 10.67 -9.80 2.50
C ASP A 69 10.40 -10.48 3.84
N ASN A 70 10.29 -11.81 3.82
CA ASN A 70 9.88 -12.61 4.97
C ASN A 70 11.05 -13.31 5.68
N GLU A 71 12.27 -13.14 5.18
CA GLU A 71 13.49 -13.65 5.81
C GLU A 71 13.99 -12.74 6.95
#